data_AF-A0A7S0Q705-F1
#
_entry.id   AF-A0A7S0Q705-F1
#
_cell.length_a   1.000
_cell.length_b   1.000
_cell.length_c   1.000
_cell.angle_alpha   90.00
_cell.angle_beta   90.00
_cell.angle_gamma   90.00
#
_symmetry.space_group_name_H-M   'P 1'
#
loop_
_entity.id
_entity.type
_entity.pdbx_description
1 polymer ?
#
loop_
_entity_poly.entity_id
_entity_poly.type
_entity_poly.pdbx_seq_one_letter_code
_entity_poly.pdbx_strand_id
1 'polypeptide(L)'
;GRLLAMDALIEAVDSGKILRVVHLLKKGGDPNKNYIGVTPLSLAIESGDVDMFALLIDWKADAHRGLSKGQTGRDLLEKLAKNKNSTKAEAAKQMLSLLDDPKLLKEHLKVVQERVVREQEADWELALLLIKAVVLAGLLLAVAYGANAYLGKNAGGGPEDREL
;
A
#
# COMPACT_ATOMS: atom_id res chain seq x y z
N GLY A 1 20.98 4.82 16.39
CA GLY A 1 20.62 6.23 16.14
C GLY A 1 19.64 6.30 15.00
N ARG A 2 18.43 6.79 15.24
CA ARG A 2 17.27 6.74 14.33
C ARG A 2 17.00 8.11 13.67
N LEU A 3 18.06 8.84 13.32
CA LEU A 3 18.02 10.28 13.04
C LEU A 3 18.60 10.70 11.68
N LEU A 4 19.02 9.76 10.83
CA LEU A 4 19.67 10.09 9.54
C LEU A 4 19.05 9.41 8.31
N ALA A 5 18.09 8.49 8.48
CA ALA A 5 17.25 8.06 7.37
C ALA A 5 16.07 9.03 7.28
N MET A 6 15.73 9.49 6.07
CA MET A 6 14.44 10.13 5.76
C MET A 6 13.35 9.38 6.55
N ASP A 7 12.53 10.11 7.31
CA ASP A 7 11.51 9.48 8.14
C ASP A 7 10.67 8.51 7.29
N ALA A 8 10.44 7.30 7.78
CA ALA A 8 9.77 6.25 7.01
C ALA A 8 8.37 6.66 6.53
N LEU A 9 7.70 7.56 7.27
CA LEU A 9 6.40 8.11 6.88
C LEU A 9 6.54 9.06 5.70
N ILE A 10 7.52 9.96 5.72
CA ILE A 10 7.82 10.89 4.63
C ILE A 10 8.14 10.12 3.34
N GLU A 11 9.01 9.12 3.43
CA GLU A 11 9.37 8.27 2.28
C GLU A 11 8.15 7.52 1.70
N ALA A 12 7.27 7.00 2.58
CA ALA A 12 6.07 6.29 2.15
C ALA A 12 5.06 7.21 1.44
N VAL A 13 4.92 8.45 1.91
CA VAL A 13 4.07 9.47 1.27
C VAL A 13 4.65 9.89 -0.08
N ASP A 14 5.95 10.19 -0.13
CA ASP A 14 6.65 10.56 -1.37
C ASP A 14 6.54 9.47 -2.45
N SER A 15 6.60 8.20 -2.02
CA SER A 15 6.41 7.04 -2.91
C SER A 15 4.96 6.72 -3.24
N GLY A 16 3.97 7.46 -2.73
CA GLY A 16 2.53 7.19 -2.93
C GLY A 16 2.04 5.87 -2.31
N LYS A 17 2.77 5.29 -1.35
CA LYS A 17 2.47 3.97 -0.77
C LYS A 17 1.43 4.08 0.35
N ILE A 18 0.16 4.30 -0.01
CA ILE A 18 -0.92 4.58 0.95
C ILE A 18 -1.08 3.49 2.03
N LEU A 19 -0.94 2.20 1.69
CA LEU A 19 -0.97 1.10 2.66
C LEU A 19 0.15 1.20 3.71
N ARG A 20 1.37 1.53 3.26
CA ARG A 20 2.53 1.72 4.15
C ARG A 20 2.31 2.93 5.04
N VAL A 21 1.72 4.01 4.53
CA VAL A 21 1.35 5.19 5.32
C VAL A 21 0.33 4.84 6.40
N VAL A 22 -0.76 4.14 6.06
CA VAL A 22 -1.77 3.67 7.04
C VAL A 22 -1.11 2.86 8.15
N HIS A 23 -0.21 1.93 7.81
CA HIS A 23 0.50 1.11 8.79
C HIS A 23 1.41 1.93 9.72
N LEU A 24 2.15 2.88 9.16
CA LEU A 24 3.06 3.74 9.92
C LEU A 24 2.30 4.68 10.87
N LEU A 25 1.18 5.25 10.41
CA LEU A 25 0.31 6.08 11.24
C LEU A 25 -0.30 5.28 12.39
N LYS A 26 -0.78 4.05 12.13
CA LYS A 26 -1.25 3.12 13.19
C LYS A 26 -0.18 2.78 14.23
N LYS A 27 1.11 2.84 13.86
CA LYS A 27 2.25 2.64 14.77
C LYS A 27 2.68 3.91 15.52
N GLY A 28 1.89 4.99 15.44
CA GLY A 28 2.18 6.26 16.10
C GLY A 28 3.06 7.20 15.27
N GLY A 29 3.11 7.02 13.96
CA GLY A 29 3.72 8.00 13.06
C GLY A 29 3.02 9.35 13.18
N ASP A 30 3.80 10.44 13.23
CA ASP A 30 3.29 11.80 13.36
C ASP A 30 2.92 12.36 11.97
N PRO A 31 1.64 12.58 11.64
CA PRO A 31 1.23 13.13 10.34
C PRO A 31 1.62 14.60 10.17
N ASN A 32 1.97 15.29 11.26
CA ASN A 32 2.47 16.67 11.26
C ASN A 32 3.99 16.75 11.33
N LYS A 33 4.68 15.62 11.18
CA LYS A 33 6.15 15.59 11.23
C LYS A 33 6.72 16.57 10.22
N ASN A 34 7.69 17.35 10.68
CA ASN A 34 8.46 18.24 9.82
C ASN A 34 9.90 17.71 9.74
N TYR A 35 10.35 17.40 8.52
CA TYR A 35 11.70 17.00 8.22
C TYR A 35 12.31 18.03 7.25
N ILE A 36 13.13 18.95 7.78
CA ILE A 36 13.81 19.99 7.01
C ILE A 36 12.81 20.80 6.14
N GLY A 37 11.66 21.15 6.72
CA GLY A 37 10.61 21.92 6.03
C GLY A 37 9.66 21.07 5.18
N VAL A 38 9.92 19.77 5.01
CA VAL A 38 9.03 18.83 4.32
C VAL A 38 8.10 18.18 5.34
N THR A 39 6.81 18.15 5.03
CA THR A 39 5.79 17.46 5.84
C THR A 39 5.09 16.40 4.99
N PRO A 40 4.46 15.38 5.61
CA PRO A 40 3.61 14.45 4.88
C PRO A 40 2.55 15.18 4.04
N LEU A 41 1.91 16.19 4.62
CA LEU A 41 0.84 16.92 3.94
C LEU A 41 1.34 17.74 2.75
N SER A 42 2.51 18.39 2.86
CA SER A 42 3.08 19.14 1.74
C SER A 42 3.41 18.24 0.56
N LEU A 43 3.94 17.04 0.81
CA LEU A 43 4.24 16.08 -0.26
C LEU A 43 2.97 15.61 -0.98
N ALA A 44 1.90 15.30 -0.24
CA ALA A 44 0.62 14.91 -0.85
C ALA A 44 0.02 16.04 -1.72
N ILE A 45 0.11 17.29 -1.26
CA ILE A 45 -0.32 18.46 -2.03
C ILE A 45 0.54 18.65 -3.28
N GLU A 46 1.86 18.55 -3.14
CA GLU A 46 2.81 18.71 -4.23
C GLU A 46 2.72 17.57 -5.26
N SER A 47 2.42 16.34 -4.85
CA SER A 47 2.18 15.23 -5.77
C SER A 47 0.79 15.28 -6.42
N GLY A 48 -0.16 16.03 -5.83
CA GLY A 48 -1.55 16.06 -6.27
C GLY A 48 -2.35 14.81 -5.85
N ASP A 49 -1.84 14.06 -4.87
CA ASP A 49 -2.46 12.84 -4.38
C ASP A 49 -3.59 13.15 -3.38
N VAL A 50 -4.82 13.24 -3.92
CA VAL A 50 -6.03 13.56 -3.16
C VAL A 50 -6.35 12.51 -2.10
N ASP A 51 -6.06 11.24 -2.37
CA ASP A 51 -6.36 10.15 -1.45
C ASP A 51 -5.40 10.16 -0.25
N MET A 52 -4.11 10.32 -0.52
CA MET A 52 -3.10 10.49 0.52
C MET A 52 -3.36 11.74 1.35
N PHE A 53 -3.75 12.84 0.70
CA PHE A 53 -4.16 14.06 1.38
C PHE A 53 -5.34 13.81 2.33
N ALA A 54 -6.42 13.23 1.83
CA ALA A 54 -7.62 12.95 2.63
C ALA A 54 -7.29 12.05 3.83
N LEU A 55 -6.47 11.01 3.61
CA LEU A 55 -5.99 10.13 4.67
C LEU A 55 -5.21 10.91 5.75
N LEU A 56 -4.25 11.73 5.36
CA LEU A 56 -3.46 12.49 6.32
C LEU A 56 -4.32 13.47 7.14
N ILE A 57 -5.30 14.13 6.52
CA ILE A 57 -6.26 15.00 7.22
C ILE A 57 -7.11 14.21 8.22
N ASP A 58 -7.58 13.01 7.86
CA ASP A 58 -8.32 12.11 8.77
C ASP A 58 -7.49 11.80 10.03
N TRP A 59 -6.19 11.58 9.83
CA TRP A 59 -5.20 11.36 10.87
C TRP A 59 -4.74 12.65 11.58
N LYS A 60 -5.42 13.77 11.39
CA LYS A 60 -5.16 15.06 12.05
C LYS A 60 -3.88 15.77 11.58
N ALA A 61 -3.49 15.59 10.32
CA ALA A 61 -2.58 16.53 9.68
C ALA A 61 -3.21 17.93 9.65
N ASP A 62 -2.43 18.94 10.03
CA ASP A 62 -2.86 20.32 10.18
C ASP A 62 -2.52 21.12 8.91
N ALA A 63 -3.53 21.43 8.11
CA ALA A 63 -3.41 22.23 6.90
C ALA A 63 -3.13 23.72 7.17
N HIS A 64 -3.29 24.19 8.41
CA HIS A 64 -3.02 25.56 8.84
C HIS A 64 -1.65 25.71 9.50
N ARG A 65 -0.97 24.60 9.78
CA ARG A 65 0.40 24.63 10.28
C ARG A 65 1.35 25.11 9.19
N GLY A 66 2.30 25.95 9.58
CA GLY A 66 3.35 26.43 8.69
C GLY A 66 4.18 25.27 8.12
N LEU A 67 4.23 25.20 6.79
CA LEU A 67 5.15 24.37 6.02
C LEU A 67 6.51 25.07 5.90
N SER A 68 7.37 24.60 4.98
CA SER A 68 8.57 25.35 4.61
C SER A 68 8.22 26.77 4.11
N LYS A 69 9.10 27.74 4.43
CA LYS A 69 9.00 29.14 3.98
C LYS A 69 7.78 29.93 4.51
N GLY A 70 7.12 29.46 5.58
CA GLY A 70 6.04 30.20 6.24
C GLY A 70 4.69 30.16 5.53
N GLN A 71 4.54 29.31 4.51
CA GLN A 71 3.28 29.05 3.83
C GLN A 71 2.52 27.93 4.55
N THR A 72 1.19 27.99 4.68
CA THR A 72 0.40 26.86 5.19
C THR A 72 0.02 25.88 4.08
N GLY A 73 -0.44 24.67 4.44
CA GLY A 73 -0.97 23.71 3.47
C GLY A 73 -2.15 24.27 2.67
N ARG A 74 -3.06 25.00 3.33
CA ARG A 74 -4.17 25.68 2.66
C ARG A 74 -3.69 26.75 1.68
N ASP A 75 -2.73 27.59 2.08
CA ASP A 75 -2.18 28.63 1.19
C ASP A 75 -1.56 28.03 -0.07
N LEU A 76 -0.88 26.87 0.06
CA LEU A 76 -0.29 26.15 -1.06
C LEU A 76 -1.37 25.65 -2.03
N LEU A 77 -2.45 25.08 -1.49
CA LEU A 77 -3.60 24.65 -2.28
C LEU A 77 -4.25 25.83 -3.02
N GLU A 78 -4.50 26.95 -2.35
CA GLU A 78 -5.09 28.14 -3.00
C GLU A 78 -4.21 28.67 -4.14
N LYS A 79 -2.89 28.67 -3.94
CA LYS A 79 -1.93 29.07 -4.96
C LYS A 79 -1.97 28.13 -6.17
N LEU A 80 -2.00 26.81 -5.94
CA LEU A 80 -2.07 25.80 -7.00
C LEU A 80 -3.40 25.85 -7.74
N ALA A 81 -4.51 26.01 -7.04
CA ALA A 81 -5.84 26.12 -7.63
C ALA A 81 -6.00 27.34 -8.55
N LYS A 82 -5.31 28.44 -8.25
CA LYS A 82 -5.29 29.66 -9.08
C LYS A 82 -4.39 29.53 -10.32
N ASN A 83 -3.43 28.59 -10.32
CA ASN A 83 -2.51 28.41 -11.43
C ASN A 83 -3.17 27.62 -12.56
N LYS A 84 -3.75 28.34 -13.54
CA LYS A 84 -4.47 27.78 -14.70
C LYS A 84 -3.65 26.82 -15.57
N ASN A 85 -2.32 26.88 -15.50
CA ASN A 85 -1.42 26.05 -16.31
C ASN A 85 -0.93 24.80 -15.57
N SER A 86 -1.35 24.58 -14.32
CA SER A 86 -0.92 23.43 -13.54
C SER A 86 -1.92 22.30 -13.65
N THR A 87 -1.44 21.10 -13.99
CA THR A 87 -2.21 19.85 -13.89
C THR A 87 -2.71 19.58 -12.46
N LYS A 88 -2.09 20.23 -11.46
CA LYS A 88 -2.44 20.11 -10.04
C LYS A 88 -3.59 21.04 -9.62
N ALA A 89 -4.06 21.94 -10.50
CA ALA A 89 -5.07 22.92 -10.13
C ALA A 89 -6.40 22.27 -9.74
N GLU A 90 -6.85 21.24 -10.48
CA GLU A 90 -8.09 20.52 -10.13
C GLU A 90 -7.94 19.69 -8.87
N ALA A 91 -6.82 18.97 -8.71
CA ALA A 91 -6.52 18.26 -7.47
C ALA A 91 -6.52 19.21 -6.26
N ALA A 92 -5.92 20.40 -6.40
CA ALA A 92 -5.90 21.40 -5.35
C ALA A 92 -7.30 21.94 -5.01
N LYS A 93 -8.17 22.16 -6.01
CA LYS A 93 -9.58 22.55 -5.77
C LYS A 93 -10.33 21.45 -5.04
N GLN A 94 -10.14 20.19 -5.42
CA GLN A 94 -10.75 19.05 -4.76
C GLN A 94 -10.27 18.92 -3.30
N MET A 95 -8.97 19.07 -3.06
CA MET A 95 -8.41 19.07 -1.70
C MET A 95 -8.97 20.23 -0.86
N LEU A 96 -9.16 21.42 -1.44
CA LEU A 96 -9.82 22.53 -0.76
C LEU A 96 -11.26 22.20 -0.39
N SER A 97 -12.05 21.60 -1.30
CA SER A 97 -13.43 21.21 -0.99
C SER A 97 -13.49 20.14 0.11
N LEU A 98 -12.49 19.24 0.18
CA LEU A 98 -12.37 18.26 1.28
C LEU A 98 -12.05 18.91 2.63
N LEU A 99 -11.27 20.00 2.65
CA LEU A 99 -11.01 20.76 3.88
C LEU A 99 -12.25 21.52 4.35
N ASP A 100 -13.02 22.07 3.41
CA ASP A 100 -14.17 22.92 3.72
C ASP A 100 -15.43 22.11 4.09
N ASP A 101 -15.56 20.87 3.59
CA ASP A 101 -16.69 19.98 3.87
C ASP A 101 -16.26 18.64 4.52
N PRO A 102 -16.44 18.48 5.84
CA PRO A 102 -16.09 17.25 6.54
C PRO A 102 -16.97 16.05 6.15
N LYS A 103 -18.15 16.26 5.55
CA LYS A 103 -18.97 15.16 5.02
C LYS A 103 -18.34 14.60 3.75
N LEU A 104 -17.95 15.48 2.82
CA LEU A 104 -17.26 15.10 1.59
C LEU A 104 -15.95 14.37 1.90
N LEU A 105 -15.20 14.83 2.91
CA LEU A 105 -14.00 14.14 3.39
C LEU A 105 -14.31 12.70 3.83
N LYS A 106 -15.35 12.50 4.64
CA LYS A 106 -15.75 11.15 5.10
C LYS A 106 -16.20 10.24 3.96
N GLU A 107 -16.95 10.77 3.00
CA GLU A 107 -17.38 10.01 1.82
C GLU A 107 -16.19 9.59 0.96
N HIS A 108 -15.27 10.52 0.69
CA HIS A 108 -14.04 10.24 -0.04
C HIS A 108 -13.19 9.17 0.67
N LEU A 109 -13.02 9.31 2.00
CA LEU A 109 -12.29 8.35 2.83
C LEU A 109 -12.90 6.96 2.79
N LYS A 110 -14.23 6.83 2.74
CA LYS A 110 -14.88 5.52 2.60
C LYS A 110 -14.41 4.82 1.32
N VAL A 111 -14.39 5.55 0.20
CA VAL A 111 -13.90 5.02 -1.08
C VAL A 111 -12.40 4.66 -1.00
N VAL A 112 -11.58 5.50 -0.37
CA VAL A 112 -10.15 5.23 -0.16
C VAL A 112 -9.96 3.97 0.67
N GLN A 113 -10.68 3.83 1.78
CA GLN A 113 -10.61 2.69 2.69
C GLN A 113 -11.05 1.39 1.99
N GLU A 114 -12.11 1.44 1.19
CA GLU A 114 -12.55 0.28 0.41
C GLU A 114 -11.50 -0.17 -0.62
N ARG A 115 -10.81 0.77 -1.29
CA ARG A 115 -9.68 0.44 -2.20
C ARG A 115 -8.52 -0.19 -1.43
N VAL A 116 -8.14 0.42 -0.31
CA VAL A 116 -7.08 -0.06 0.57
C VAL A 116 -7.36 -1.49 1.06
N VAL A 117 -8.59 -1.80 1.46
CA VAL A 117 -8.99 -3.15 1.87
C VAL A 117 -8.88 -4.13 0.71
N ARG A 118 -9.38 -3.78 -0.48
CA ARG A 118 -9.29 -4.66 -1.66
C ARG A 118 -7.85 -4.94 -2.09
N GLU A 119 -6.99 -3.92 -2.08
CA GLU A 119 -5.57 -4.10 -2.38
C GLU A 119 -4.88 -5.03 -1.37
N GLN A 120 -5.19 -4.86 -0.08
CA GLN A 120 -4.69 -5.74 0.97
C GLN A 120 -5.17 -7.19 0.79
N GLU A 121 -6.44 -7.41 0.44
CA GLU A 121 -7.03 -8.74 0.22
C GLU A 121 -6.48 -9.43 -1.04
N ALA A 122 -6.24 -8.68 -2.12
CA ALA A 122 -5.66 -9.22 -3.35
C ALA A 122 -4.26 -9.83 -3.11
N ASP A 123 -3.43 -9.18 -2.29
CA ASP A 123 -2.12 -9.71 -1.90
C ASP A 123 -2.25 -11.03 -1.12
N TRP A 124 -3.26 -11.16 -0.25
CA TRP A 124 -3.50 -12.40 0.51
C TRP A 124 -4.00 -13.55 -0.35
N GLU A 125 -4.88 -13.29 -1.32
CA GLU A 125 -5.38 -14.32 -2.24
C GLU A 125 -4.25 -14.89 -3.11
N LEU A 126 -3.35 -14.06 -3.61
CA LEU A 126 -2.17 -14.52 -4.35
C LEU A 126 -1.25 -15.38 -3.46
N ALA A 127 -1.01 -14.96 -2.22
CA ALA A 127 -0.20 -15.72 -1.27
C ALA A 127 -0.84 -17.11 -0.97
N LEU A 128 -2.15 -17.15 -0.74
CA LEU A 128 -2.89 -18.40 -0.53
C LEU A 128 -2.87 -19.29 -1.78
N LEU A 129 -3.00 -18.73 -2.97
CA LEU A 129 -2.94 -19.47 -4.23
C LEU A 129 -1.56 -20.14 -4.41
N LEU A 130 -0.48 -19.41 -4.12
CA LEU A 130 0.88 -19.96 -4.17
C LEU A 130 1.07 -21.11 -3.17
N ILE A 131 0.58 -20.96 -1.93
CA ILE A 131 0.62 -22.02 -0.92
C ILE A 131 -0.13 -23.26 -1.41
N LYS A 132 -1.36 -23.10 -1.92
CA LYS A 132 -2.17 -24.20 -2.48
C LYS A 132 -1.45 -24.91 -3.62
N ALA A 133 -0.83 -24.16 -4.53
CA ALA A 133 -0.09 -24.70 -5.67
C ALA A 133 1.12 -25.54 -5.23
N VAL A 134 1.90 -25.06 -4.24
CA VAL A 134 3.04 -25.80 -3.68
C VAL A 134 2.59 -27.11 -3.03
N VAL A 135 1.50 -27.09 -2.26
CA VAL A 135 0.94 -28.30 -1.64
C VAL A 135 0.49 -29.32 -2.70
N LEU A 136 -0.24 -28.87 -3.73
CA LEU A 136 -0.68 -29.74 -4.83
C LEU A 136 0.50 -30.35 -5.59
N ALA A 137 1.53 -29.56 -5.89
CA ALA A 137 2.74 -30.05 -6.54
C ALA A 137 3.46 -31.11 -5.69
N GLY A 138 3.57 -30.90 -4.37
CA GLY A 138 4.14 -31.87 -3.44
C GLY A 138 3.36 -33.20 -3.40
N LEU A 139 2.01 -33.13 -3.39
CA LEU A 139 1.16 -34.32 -3.44
C LEU A 139 1.33 -35.10 -4.75
N LEU A 140 1.39 -34.41 -5.90
CA LEU A 140 1.61 -35.04 -7.20
C LEU A 140 2.98 -35.74 -7.27
N LEU A 141 4.03 -35.11 -6.74
CA LEU A 141 5.36 -35.73 -6.65
C LEU A 141 5.33 -36.96 -5.74
N ALA A 142 4.71 -36.89 -4.57
CA ALA A 142 4.60 -38.03 -3.65
C ALA A 142 3.87 -39.22 -4.30
N VAL A 143 2.79 -38.96 -5.05
CA VAL A 143 2.08 -39.99 -5.82
C VAL A 143 2.96 -40.57 -6.92
N ALA A 144 3.67 -39.73 -7.69
CA ALA A 144 4.57 -40.19 -8.75
C ALA A 144 5.72 -41.05 -8.21
N TYR A 145 6.35 -40.62 -7.11
CA TYR A 145 7.40 -41.40 -6.44
C TYR A 145 6.86 -42.72 -5.86
N GLY A 146 5.69 -42.68 -5.21
CA GLY A 146 5.04 -43.88 -4.67
C GLY A 146 4.68 -44.89 -5.77
N ALA A 147 4.12 -44.41 -6.89
CA ALA A 147 3.79 -45.25 -8.04
C ALA A 147 5.05 -45.87 -8.68
N ASN A 148 6.12 -45.10 -8.84
CA ASN A 148 7.39 -45.61 -9.38
C ASN A 148 8.03 -46.67 -8.47
N ALA A 149 8.00 -46.46 -7.15
CA ALA A 149 8.50 -47.43 -6.18
C ALA A 149 7.66 -48.73 -6.15
N TYR A 150 6.33 -48.62 -6.32
CA TYR A 150 5.43 -49.76 -6.38
C TYR A 150 5.63 -50.59 -7.66
N LEU A 151 5.72 -49.93 -8.82
CA LEU A 151 5.96 -50.59 -10.10
C LEU A 151 7.35 -51.25 -10.17
N GLY A 152 8.39 -50.59 -9.62
CA GLY A 152 9.73 -51.15 -9.55
C GLY A 152 9.83 -52.43 -8.71
N LYS A 153 9.03 -52.57 -7.64
CA LYS A 153 8.97 -53.81 -6.85
C LYS A 153 8.24 -54.95 -7.58
N ASN A 154 7.22 -54.64 -8.37
CA ASN A 154 6.44 -55.66 -9.10
C ASN A 154 7.07 -56.08 -10.44
N ALA A 155 8.04 -55.33 -10.97
CA ALA A 155 8.76 -55.67 -12.20
C ALA A 155 9.91 -56.69 -11.99
N GLY A 156 10.31 -56.98 -10.74
CA GLY A 156 11.39 -57.93 -10.41
C GLY A 156 10.96 -59.38 -10.23
N GLY A 157 9.67 -59.70 -10.36
CA GLY A 157 9.13 -61.06 -10.28
C GLY A 157 8.98 -61.70 -11.67
N GLY A 158 10.10 -61.95 -12.35
CA GLY A 158 10.10 -62.83 -13.52
C GLY A 158 9.85 -64.29 -13.08
N PRO A 159 9.17 -65.12 -13.88
CA PRO A 159 8.99 -66.53 -13.58
C PRO A 159 10.32 -67.26 -13.81
N GLU A 160 11.21 -67.25 -12.82
CA GLU A 160 12.18 -68.32 -12.66
C GLU A 160 11.43 -69.53 -12.08
N ASP A 161 11.81 -70.73 -12.55
CA ASP A 161 11.41 -72.04 -12.02
C ASP A 161 10.15 -72.68 -12.63
N ARG A 162 10.29 -73.18 -13.87
CA ARG A 162 9.73 -74.49 -14.27
C ARG A 162 10.65 -75.19 -15.27
N GLU A 163 11.74 -75.75 -14.78
CA GLU A 163 12.39 -76.90 -15.43
C GLU A 163 11.96 -78.18 -14.68
N LEU A 164 11.34 -79.10 -15.43
CA LEU A 164 11.17 -80.53 -15.10
C LEU A 164 12.05 -81.32 -16.07
#